data_AF-A0A2W2CY42-F1
#
_entry.id   AF-A0A2W2CY42-F1
#
_cell.length_a   1.000
_cell.length_b   1.000
_cell.length_c   1.000
_cell.angle_alpha   90.00
_cell.angle_beta   90.00
_cell.angle_gamma   90.00
#
_symmetry.space_group_name_H-M   'P 1'
#
loop_
_entity.id
_entity.type
_entity.pdbx_description
1 polymer ?
#
loop_
_entity_poly.entity_id
_entity_poly.type
_entity_poly.pdbx_seq_one_letter_code
_entity_poly.pdbx_strand_id
1 'polypeptide(L)'
;MVDLGFVGPSRPANDYRFVEVTDGDTPKIEMSIRMVSIDTPESEFGGSPPTAQATLERAKARLQDGTYNALPQDLREYLIARITPDAAQRHLSAGKLAAEAHKSMVHTRLKRPDGSQRKLAVIATGELVEGNGRLLAYTAPWFSGTASDPLPPREHPDRRTFNLDMVALGWAATFIIYP
;
A
#
# COMPACT_ATOMS: atom_id res chain seq x y z
N MET A 1 23.44 -28.22 25.23
CA MET A 1 22.53 -27.23 24.62
C MET A 1 23.39 -26.04 24.26
N VAL A 2 23.55 -25.73 22.98
CA VAL A 2 24.43 -24.64 22.53
C VAL A 2 23.62 -23.36 22.57
N ASP A 3 24.00 -22.44 23.45
CA ASP A 3 23.49 -21.08 23.44
C ASP A 3 24.28 -20.30 22.38
N LEU A 4 23.57 -19.86 21.33
CA LEU A 4 24.17 -19.15 20.20
C LEU A 4 24.24 -17.63 20.43
N GLY A 5 23.81 -17.13 21.59
CA GLY A 5 23.96 -15.72 21.97
C GLY A 5 23.18 -14.73 21.11
N PHE A 6 22.28 -15.19 20.24
CA PHE A 6 21.43 -14.34 19.43
C PHE A 6 20.20 -13.91 20.23
N VAL A 7 20.28 -12.79 20.93
CA VAL A 7 19.06 -12.06 21.34
C VAL A 7 18.67 -11.13 20.20
N GLY A 8 18.26 -11.72 19.08
CA GLY A 8 17.59 -10.98 18.02
C GLY A 8 16.21 -10.54 18.51
N PRO A 9 15.67 -9.40 18.05
CA PRO A 9 14.30 -9.03 18.37
C PRO A 9 13.35 -10.10 17.82
N SER A 10 12.77 -10.93 18.69
CA SER A 10 11.72 -11.87 18.29
C SER A 10 10.41 -11.10 18.12
N ARG A 11 9.84 -11.15 16.92
CA ARG A 11 8.48 -10.65 16.67
C ARG A 11 7.46 -11.76 16.97
N PRO A 12 6.22 -11.40 17.37
CA PRO A 12 5.13 -12.37 17.46
C PRO A 12 4.92 -13.08 16.11
N ALA A 13 4.44 -14.32 16.16
CA ALA A 13 4.08 -15.06 14.96
C ALA A 13 2.84 -14.43 14.27
N ASN A 14 2.83 -14.46 12.94
CA ASN A 14 1.67 -14.08 12.13
C ASN A 14 0.90 -15.34 11.70
N ASP A 15 -0.40 -15.21 11.48
CA ASP A 15 -1.35 -16.27 11.12
C ASP A 15 -1.50 -16.46 9.60
N TYR A 16 -0.39 -16.71 8.90
CA TYR A 16 -0.42 -16.88 7.45
C TYR A 16 -1.21 -18.12 7.01
N ARG A 17 -1.90 -18.01 5.86
CA ARG A 17 -2.50 -19.17 5.20
C ARG A 17 -1.40 -20.06 4.63
N PHE A 18 -1.37 -21.31 5.07
CA PHE A 18 -0.54 -22.35 4.48
C PHE A 18 -1.00 -22.67 3.04
N VAL A 19 -0.05 -22.80 2.12
CA VAL A 19 -0.31 -23.13 0.70
C VAL A 19 0.11 -24.57 0.42
N GLU A 20 1.40 -24.88 0.53
CA GLU A 20 1.96 -26.23 0.29
C GLU A 20 3.36 -26.38 0.90
N VAL A 21 3.91 -27.59 0.92
CA VAL A 21 5.32 -27.86 1.24
C VAL A 21 5.99 -28.41 -0.01
N THR A 22 7.13 -27.84 -0.41
CA THR A 22 7.89 -28.34 -1.57
C THR A 22 8.98 -29.35 -1.20
N ASP A 23 9.65 -29.13 -0.07
CA ASP A 23 10.71 -29.99 0.48
C ASP A 23 10.72 -29.87 2.02
N GLY A 24 11.67 -30.52 2.68
CA GLY A 24 11.68 -30.67 4.14
C GLY A 24 11.78 -29.36 4.93
N ASP A 25 12.20 -28.26 4.31
CA ASP A 25 12.47 -26.97 4.94
C ASP A 25 11.81 -25.77 4.24
N THR A 26 11.07 -25.96 3.14
CA THR A 26 10.43 -24.89 2.38
C THR A 26 8.90 -25.00 2.35
N PRO A 27 8.19 -24.55 3.40
CA PRO A 27 6.76 -24.31 3.33
C PRO A 27 6.47 -23.03 2.52
N LYS A 28 5.39 -23.06 1.75
CA LYS A 28 4.82 -21.90 1.06
C LYS A 28 3.60 -21.39 1.81
N ILE A 29 3.52 -20.07 1.94
CA ILE A 29 2.44 -19.35 2.60
C ILE A 29 1.87 -18.25 1.69
N GLU A 30 0.64 -17.84 1.95
CA GLU A 30 0.11 -16.61 1.37
C GLU A 30 0.47 -15.42 2.25
N MET A 31 1.20 -14.48 1.64
CA MET A 31 1.63 -13.26 2.30
C MET A 31 1.25 -12.06 1.44
N SER A 32 0.52 -11.13 2.05
CA SER A 32 0.14 -9.87 1.42
C SER A 32 1.36 -8.95 1.27
N ILE A 33 1.36 -8.16 0.19
CA ILE A 33 2.40 -7.14 -0.06
C ILE A 33 1.82 -5.76 0.27
N ARG A 34 2.51 -4.99 1.12
CA ARG A 34 2.28 -3.56 1.26
C ARG A 34 3.23 -2.83 0.31
N MET A 35 2.65 -2.19 -0.70
CA MET A 35 3.41 -1.39 -1.65
C MET A 35 4.08 -0.21 -0.93
N VAL A 36 5.40 -0.21 -0.91
CA VAL A 36 6.20 0.82 -0.21
C VAL A 36 6.16 2.16 -0.92
N SER A 37 6.49 3.21 -0.16
CA SER A 37 6.58 4.62 -0.59
C SER A 37 5.27 5.22 -1.10
N ILE A 38 4.13 4.54 -0.91
CA ILE A 38 2.83 5.03 -1.32
C ILE A 38 1.77 4.79 -0.24
N ASP A 39 0.75 5.64 -0.20
CA ASP A 39 -0.50 5.41 0.53
C ASP A 39 -1.70 5.64 -0.36
N THR A 40 -2.62 4.69 -0.38
CA THR A 40 -3.94 4.90 -0.95
C THR A 40 -4.91 5.31 0.15
N PRO A 41 -5.95 6.12 -0.13
CA PRO A 41 -7.03 6.32 0.83
C PRO A 41 -7.60 4.98 1.31
N GLU A 42 -7.90 4.88 2.60
CA GLU A 42 -8.41 3.65 3.19
C GLU A 42 -9.89 3.47 2.84
N SER A 43 -10.27 2.26 2.42
CA SER A 43 -11.66 1.96 2.02
C SER A 43 -12.60 1.66 3.19
N GLU A 44 -12.05 1.42 4.38
CA GLU A 44 -12.80 0.93 5.56
C GLU A 44 -12.48 1.68 6.87
N PHE A 45 -11.58 2.66 6.84
CA PHE A 45 -11.13 3.34 8.05
C PHE A 45 -12.23 4.23 8.66
N GLY A 46 -12.48 4.07 9.97
CA GLY A 46 -13.47 4.86 10.71
C GLY A 46 -14.92 4.36 10.61
N GLY A 47 -15.15 3.21 9.97
CA GLY A 47 -16.47 2.58 9.86
C GLY A 47 -17.34 3.19 8.75
N SER A 48 -18.66 3.25 8.99
CA SER A 48 -19.59 3.82 8.01
C SER A 48 -19.34 5.33 7.80
N PRO A 49 -19.67 5.89 6.63
CA PRO A 49 -19.47 7.31 6.36
C PRO A 49 -20.04 8.25 7.44
N PRO A 50 -21.24 8.02 8.01
CA PRO A 50 -21.75 8.86 9.11
C PRO A 50 -20.89 8.78 10.38
N THR A 51 -20.42 7.59 10.76
CA THR A 51 -19.58 7.39 11.95
C THR A 51 -18.22 8.06 11.80
N ALA A 52 -17.59 7.89 10.64
CA ALA A 52 -16.34 8.55 10.29
C ALA A 52 -16.52 10.07 10.24
N GLN A 53 -17.61 10.56 9.63
CA GLN A 53 -17.89 12.00 9.56
C GLN A 53 -18.07 12.62 10.94
N ALA A 54 -18.81 11.97 11.85
CA ALA A 54 -18.96 12.45 13.22
C ALA A 54 -17.60 12.58 13.93
N THR A 55 -16.65 11.69 13.62
CA THR A 55 -15.27 11.78 14.14
C THR A 55 -14.50 12.95 13.56
N LEU A 56 -14.64 13.20 12.26
CA LEU A 56 -14.03 14.37 11.60
C LEU A 56 -14.60 15.68 12.15
N GLU A 57 -15.92 15.77 12.37
CA GLU A 57 -16.54 16.97 12.96
C GLU A 57 -16.06 17.23 14.40
N ARG A 58 -15.87 16.18 15.21
CA ARG A 58 -15.22 16.33 16.54
C ARG A 58 -13.79 16.83 16.41
N ALA A 59 -13.04 16.36 15.42
CA ALA A 59 -11.69 16.84 15.15
C ALA A 59 -11.70 18.33 14.74
N LYS A 60 -12.63 18.72 13.86
CA LYS A 60 -12.84 20.11 13.44
C LYS A 60 -13.16 21.03 14.60
N ALA A 61 -14.06 20.63 15.50
CA ALA A 61 -14.36 21.39 16.71
C ALA A 61 -13.12 21.61 17.58
N ARG A 62 -12.29 20.57 17.78
CA ARG A 62 -11.02 20.66 18.53
C ARG A 62 -9.96 21.54 17.86
N LEU A 63 -9.98 21.62 16.52
CA LEU A 63 -9.09 22.54 15.80
C LEU A 63 -9.50 24.00 16.02
N GLN A 64 -10.80 24.26 16.24
CA GLN A 64 -11.38 25.58 16.45
C GLN A 64 -11.38 26.05 17.90
N ASP A 65 -11.59 25.16 18.87
CA ASP A 65 -11.75 25.50 20.30
C ASP A 65 -10.45 25.76 21.06
N GLY A 66 -9.31 25.60 20.38
CA GLY A 66 -7.98 25.81 20.94
C GLY A 66 -7.29 24.55 21.47
N THR A 67 -7.94 23.38 21.45
CA THR A 67 -7.33 22.09 21.83
C THR A 67 -6.00 21.85 21.12
N TYR A 68 -5.90 22.24 19.84
CA TYR A 68 -4.68 22.08 19.03
C TYR A 68 -3.90 23.38 18.80
N ASN A 69 -3.92 24.34 19.74
CA ASN A 69 -3.16 25.60 19.60
C ASN A 69 -1.64 25.43 19.43
N ALA A 70 -1.07 24.25 19.72
CA ALA A 70 0.32 23.93 19.43
C ALA A 70 0.61 23.83 17.91
N LEU A 71 -0.41 23.63 17.07
CA LEU A 71 -0.28 23.65 15.62
C LEU A 71 -0.28 25.09 15.08
N PRO A 72 0.53 25.40 14.05
CA PRO A 72 0.44 26.66 13.32
C PRO A 72 -0.99 26.99 12.88
N GLN A 73 -1.37 28.26 12.95
CA GLN A 73 -2.74 28.70 12.66
C GLN A 73 -3.15 28.36 11.22
N ASP A 74 -2.28 28.63 10.26
CA ASP A 74 -2.45 28.33 8.84
C ASP A 74 -2.70 26.83 8.59
N LEU A 75 -1.94 25.95 9.25
CA LEU A 75 -2.16 24.51 9.19
C LEU A 75 -3.53 24.11 9.73
N ARG A 76 -3.97 24.71 10.84
CA ARG A 76 -5.30 24.42 11.41
C ARG A 76 -6.42 24.89 10.49
N GLU A 77 -6.32 26.10 9.96
CA GLU A 77 -7.28 26.65 9.01
C GLU A 77 -7.38 25.78 7.75
N TYR A 78 -6.23 25.34 7.22
CA TYR A 78 -6.17 24.40 6.11
C TYR A 78 -6.90 23.09 6.45
N LEU A 79 -6.59 22.45 7.58
CA LEU A 79 -7.23 21.19 7.98
C LEU A 79 -8.75 21.34 8.20
N ILE A 80 -9.18 22.42 8.85
CA ILE A 80 -10.61 22.74 9.05
C ILE A 80 -11.32 22.84 7.70
N ALA A 81 -10.72 23.51 6.71
CA ALA A 81 -11.30 23.66 5.37
C ALA A 81 -11.41 22.32 4.61
N ARG A 82 -10.57 21.31 4.94
CA ARG A 82 -10.63 19.97 4.33
C ARG A 82 -11.75 19.09 4.93
N ILE A 83 -12.21 19.41 6.15
CA ILE A 83 -13.31 18.71 6.83
C ILE A 83 -14.65 19.33 6.41
N THR A 84 -15.07 18.97 5.20
CA THR A 84 -16.40 19.26 4.65
C THR A 84 -17.45 18.27 5.17
N PRO A 85 -18.76 18.56 5.06
CA PRO A 85 -19.82 17.67 5.54
C PRO A 85 -19.83 16.25 4.94
N ASP A 86 -19.18 16.08 3.78
CA ASP A 86 -19.07 14.82 3.04
C ASP A 86 -17.64 14.25 3.03
N ALA A 87 -16.71 14.80 3.83
CA ALA A 87 -15.30 14.44 3.78
C ALA A 87 -15.03 12.94 3.99
N ALA A 88 -15.75 12.30 4.93
CA ALA A 88 -15.63 10.88 5.16
C ALA A 88 -16.10 10.05 3.96
N GLN A 89 -17.25 10.41 3.37
CA GLN A 89 -17.77 9.74 2.19
C GLN A 89 -16.80 9.88 1.01
N ARG A 90 -16.25 11.08 0.79
CA ARG A 90 -15.25 11.31 -0.27
C ARG A 90 -14.01 10.46 -0.07
N HIS A 91 -13.50 10.35 1.16
CA HIS A 91 -12.32 9.53 1.47
C HIS A 91 -12.58 8.05 1.17
N LEU A 92 -13.66 7.47 1.72
CA LEU A 92 -14.00 6.06 1.53
C LEU A 92 -14.28 5.73 0.06
N SER A 93 -14.98 6.63 -0.66
CA SER A 93 -15.20 6.49 -2.10
C SER A 93 -13.88 6.52 -2.87
N ALA A 94 -12.96 7.42 -2.53
CA ALA A 94 -11.64 7.49 -3.16
C ALA A 94 -10.83 6.20 -2.93
N GLY A 95 -10.90 5.60 -1.74
CA GLY A 95 -10.23 4.34 -1.44
C GLY A 95 -10.76 3.18 -2.29
N LYS A 96 -12.08 3.08 -2.44
CA LYS A 96 -12.71 2.08 -3.33
C LYS A 96 -12.32 2.28 -4.79
N LEU A 97 -12.31 3.52 -5.26
CA LEU A 97 -11.90 3.84 -6.63
C LEU A 97 -10.42 3.54 -6.88
N ALA A 98 -9.54 3.85 -5.91
CA ALA A 98 -8.12 3.51 -5.98
C ALA A 98 -7.90 1.99 -6.04
N ALA A 99 -8.65 1.22 -5.25
CA ALA A 99 -8.59 -0.24 -5.28
C ALA A 99 -9.01 -0.82 -6.64
N GLU A 100 -10.13 -0.35 -7.22
CA GLU A 100 -10.57 -0.78 -8.54
C GLU A 100 -9.61 -0.35 -9.65
N ALA A 101 -9.08 0.88 -9.58
CA ALA A 101 -8.06 1.35 -10.51
C ALA A 101 -6.80 0.47 -10.45
N HIS A 102 -6.33 0.13 -9.26
CA HIS A 102 -5.19 -0.76 -9.08
C HIS A 102 -5.46 -2.16 -9.62
N LYS A 103 -6.63 -2.74 -9.32
CA LYS A 103 -7.04 -4.06 -9.83
C LYS A 103 -7.07 -4.09 -11.36
N SER A 104 -7.65 -3.08 -11.99
CA SER A 104 -7.69 -2.93 -13.44
C SER A 104 -6.29 -2.78 -14.05
N MET A 105 -5.43 -1.99 -13.40
CA MET A 105 -4.04 -1.78 -13.81
C MET A 105 -3.23 -3.07 -13.74
N VAL A 106 -3.32 -3.81 -12.63
CA VAL A 106 -2.66 -5.12 -12.47
C VAL A 106 -3.17 -6.11 -13.51
N HIS A 107 -4.49 -6.22 -13.69
CA HIS A 107 -5.07 -7.11 -14.69
C HIS A 107 -4.56 -6.80 -16.11
N THR A 108 -4.57 -5.53 -16.49
CA THR A 108 -4.15 -5.08 -17.82
C THR A 108 -2.65 -5.28 -18.03
N ARG A 109 -1.81 -4.81 -17.10
CA ARG A 109 -0.35 -4.81 -17.27
C ARG A 109 0.27 -6.18 -17.08
N LEU A 110 -0.40 -7.10 -16.37
CA LEU A 110 0.03 -8.49 -16.30
C LEU A 110 -0.50 -9.34 -17.45
N LYS A 111 -1.43 -8.87 -18.30
CA LYS A 111 -1.91 -9.68 -19.43
C LYS A 111 -0.86 -9.71 -20.55
N ARG A 112 -0.51 -10.91 -21.02
CA ARG A 112 0.31 -11.12 -22.22
C ARG A 112 -0.53 -11.01 -23.50
N PRO A 113 0.11 -10.80 -24.67
CA PRO A 113 -0.60 -10.81 -25.95
C PRO A 113 -1.37 -12.10 -26.22
N ASP A 114 -0.87 -13.24 -25.72
CA ASP A 114 -1.53 -14.56 -25.81
C ASP A 114 -2.69 -14.76 -24.79
N GLY A 115 -2.98 -13.75 -23.97
CA GLY A 115 -4.02 -13.78 -22.94
C GLY A 115 -3.58 -14.39 -21.60
N SER A 116 -2.41 -15.02 -21.52
CA SER A 116 -1.87 -15.53 -20.25
C SER A 116 -1.44 -14.41 -19.30
N GLN A 117 -1.31 -14.71 -18.01
CA GLN A 117 -0.88 -13.72 -17.01
C GLN A 117 0.63 -13.80 -16.75
N ARG A 118 1.28 -12.64 -16.76
CA ARG A 118 2.66 -12.41 -16.33
C ARG A 118 2.79 -12.69 -14.84
N LYS A 119 3.99 -13.12 -14.45
CA LYS A 119 4.37 -13.13 -13.03
C LYS A 119 4.47 -11.68 -12.52
N LEU A 120 4.34 -11.52 -11.22
CA LEU A 120 4.61 -10.25 -10.53
C LEU A 120 6.10 -10.23 -10.14
N ALA A 121 6.82 -9.21 -10.58
CA ALA A 121 8.13 -8.88 -10.03
C ALA A 121 7.92 -8.23 -8.66
N VAL A 122 8.63 -8.73 -7.65
CA VAL A 122 8.58 -8.24 -6.27
C VAL A 122 9.99 -7.83 -5.86
N ILE A 123 10.15 -6.55 -5.51
CA ILE A 123 11.44 -5.95 -5.15
C ILE A 123 11.34 -5.54 -3.68
N ALA A 124 11.82 -6.41 -2.79
CA ALA A 124 11.75 -6.20 -1.35
C ALA A 124 12.67 -5.04 -0.90
N THR A 125 12.26 -4.33 0.14
CA THR A 125 13.03 -3.21 0.73
C THR A 125 13.92 -3.64 1.89
N GLY A 126 14.62 -2.69 2.54
CA GLY A 126 15.51 -2.97 3.67
C GLY A 126 14.81 -3.64 4.86
N GLU A 127 13.72 -3.05 5.37
CA GLU A 127 12.77 -3.81 6.20
C GLU A 127 11.93 -4.70 5.27
N LEU A 128 11.92 -6.00 5.54
CA LEU A 128 11.28 -7.00 4.68
C LEU A 128 9.82 -7.24 5.04
N VAL A 129 9.54 -7.46 6.32
CA VAL A 129 8.20 -7.77 6.83
C VAL A 129 7.86 -6.73 7.88
N GLU A 130 6.71 -6.07 7.77
CA GLU A 130 6.25 -5.09 8.75
C GLU A 130 5.48 -5.75 9.91
N GLY A 131 5.05 -4.96 10.89
CA GLY A 131 4.42 -5.44 12.13
C GLY A 131 3.19 -6.33 11.92
N ASN A 132 2.38 -6.06 10.88
CA ASN A 132 1.22 -6.89 10.54
C ASN A 132 1.54 -8.05 9.59
N GLY A 133 2.82 -8.43 9.46
CA GLY A 133 3.23 -9.59 8.66
C GLY A 133 3.18 -9.39 7.15
N ARG A 134 3.04 -8.16 6.64
CA ARG A 134 3.05 -7.91 5.19
C ARG A 134 4.47 -7.72 4.68
N LEU A 135 4.75 -8.24 3.49
CA LEU A 135 6.00 -7.94 2.78
C LEU A 135 6.00 -6.48 2.33
N LEU A 136 7.08 -5.76 2.62
CA LEU A 136 7.33 -4.42 2.13
C LEU A 136 8.10 -4.51 0.80
N ALA A 137 7.45 -4.14 -0.31
CA ALA A 137 8.06 -4.22 -1.63
C ALA A 137 7.52 -3.21 -2.64
N TYR A 138 8.34 -2.95 -3.67
CA TYR A 138 7.83 -2.45 -4.95
C TYR A 138 7.39 -3.61 -5.83
N THR A 139 6.34 -3.41 -6.62
CA THR A 139 5.81 -4.45 -7.52
C THR A 139 5.75 -3.94 -8.96
N ALA A 140 6.00 -4.84 -9.92
CA ALA A 140 5.95 -4.53 -11.35
C ALA A 140 5.63 -5.79 -12.17
N PRO A 141 5.23 -5.68 -13.45
CA PRO A 141 5.18 -6.84 -14.33
C PRO A 141 6.55 -7.51 -14.48
N TRP A 142 6.61 -8.83 -14.38
CA TRP A 142 7.79 -9.60 -14.74
C TRP A 142 7.81 -9.87 -16.24
N PHE A 143 8.91 -9.49 -16.89
CA PHE A 143 9.20 -9.80 -18.30
C PHE A 143 10.29 -10.87 -18.35
N SER A 144 10.08 -11.95 -19.11
CA SER A 144 11.09 -13.02 -19.21
C SER A 144 12.31 -12.62 -20.04
N GLY A 145 12.23 -11.52 -20.80
CA GLY A 145 13.32 -11.05 -21.65
C GLY A 145 13.53 -11.89 -22.91
N THR A 146 12.55 -12.71 -23.26
CA THR A 146 12.58 -13.58 -24.45
C THR A 146 11.97 -12.88 -25.66
N ALA A 147 12.12 -13.44 -26.86
CA ALA A 147 11.52 -12.86 -28.07
C ALA A 147 9.97 -12.78 -28.00
N SER A 148 9.32 -13.74 -27.35
CA SER A 148 7.86 -13.75 -27.13
C SER A 148 7.42 -12.88 -25.96
N ASP A 149 8.35 -12.41 -25.14
CA ASP A 149 8.10 -11.58 -23.98
C ASP A 149 9.30 -10.65 -23.68
N PRO A 150 9.52 -9.64 -24.54
CA PRO A 150 10.68 -8.77 -24.44
C PRO A 150 10.53 -7.82 -23.26
N LEU A 151 11.66 -7.55 -22.58
CA LEU A 151 11.74 -6.48 -21.60
C LEU A 151 11.63 -5.13 -22.33
N PRO A 152 10.68 -4.25 -21.97
CA PRO A 152 10.57 -2.95 -22.62
C PRO A 152 11.83 -2.09 -22.41
N PRO A 153 12.06 -1.05 -23.23
CA PRO A 153 13.14 -0.08 -23.02
C PRO A 153 13.05 0.59 -21.64
N ARG A 154 14.20 1.01 -21.08
CA ARG A 154 14.31 1.55 -19.70
C ARG A 154 13.27 2.63 -19.38
N GLU A 155 13.04 3.55 -20.30
CA GLU A 155 12.14 4.69 -20.11
C GLU A 155 10.69 4.41 -20.50
N HIS A 156 10.37 3.19 -20.95
CA HIS A 156 9.02 2.84 -21.36
C HIS A 156 8.07 2.77 -20.15
N PRO A 157 6.86 3.35 -20.22
CA PRO A 157 5.89 3.32 -19.11
C PRO A 157 5.59 1.93 -18.56
N ASP A 158 5.60 0.90 -19.42
CA ASP A 158 5.38 -0.49 -19.01
C ASP A 158 6.43 -1.05 -18.04
N ARG A 159 7.58 -0.40 -17.88
CA ARG A 159 8.58 -0.77 -16.86
C ARG A 159 8.33 -0.15 -15.49
N ARG A 160 7.41 0.80 -15.38
CA ARG A 160 7.14 1.47 -14.10
C ARG A 160 6.61 0.47 -13.09
N THR A 161 6.94 0.67 -11.82
CA THR A 161 6.31 -0.08 -10.73
C THR A 161 4.84 0.30 -10.64
N PHE A 162 4.01 -0.61 -10.15
CA PHE A 162 2.62 -0.28 -9.84
C PHE A 162 2.57 0.83 -8.77
N ASN A 163 3.53 0.87 -7.85
CA ASN A 163 3.68 1.95 -6.88
C ASN A 163 3.78 3.32 -7.57
N LEU A 164 4.68 3.45 -8.55
CA LEU A 164 4.88 4.71 -9.27
C LEU A 164 3.64 5.10 -10.08
N ASP A 165 2.98 4.15 -10.72
CA ASP A 165 1.77 4.44 -11.49
C ASP A 165 0.61 4.88 -10.61
N MET A 166 0.44 4.27 -9.43
CA MET A 166 -0.59 4.71 -8.47
C MET A 166 -0.39 6.16 -8.04
N VAL A 167 0.86 6.60 -7.85
CA VAL A 167 1.17 8.02 -7.56
C VAL A 167 0.95 8.89 -8.79
N ALA A 168 1.51 8.50 -9.94
CA ALA A 168 1.47 9.31 -11.16
C ALA A 168 0.04 9.55 -11.66
N LEU A 169 -0.88 8.63 -11.39
CA LEU A 169 -2.30 8.74 -11.74
C LEU A 169 -3.15 9.41 -10.65
N GLY A 170 -2.55 9.80 -9.51
CA GLY A 170 -3.23 10.49 -8.42
C GLY A 170 -4.07 9.57 -7.51
N TRP A 171 -3.87 8.25 -7.59
CA TRP A 171 -4.56 7.27 -6.73
C TRP A 171 -3.87 7.05 -5.39
N ALA A 172 -2.60 7.42 -5.28
CA ALA A 172 -1.83 7.33 -4.05
C ALA A 172 -1.02 8.59 -3.77
N ALA A 173 -0.86 8.92 -2.50
CA ALA A 173 0.13 9.88 -2.03
C ALA A 173 1.50 9.23 -1.94
N THR A 174 2.57 10.00 -2.16
CA THR A 174 3.94 9.51 -1.93
C THR A 174 4.29 9.62 -0.45
N PHE A 175 4.86 8.54 0.10
CA PHE A 175 5.55 8.58 1.38
C PHE A 175 7.06 8.51 1.16
N ILE A 176 7.74 9.57 1.58
CA ILE A 176 9.20 9.61 1.59
C ILE A 176 9.66 8.73 2.75
N ILE A 177 10.33 7.62 2.43
CA ILE A 177 11.01 6.79 3.41
C ILE A 177 12.31 7.50 3.73
N TYR A 178 12.39 8.11 4.92
CA TYR A 178 13.59 8.75 5.42
C TYR A 178 14.55 7.68 5.97
N PRO A 179 15.85 7.73 5.64
CA PRO A 179 16.84 6.74 6.05
C PRO A 179 17.12 6.74 7.56
#